data_AF-A0A6L6J394-F1
#
_entry.id   AF-A0A6L6J394-F1
#
_cell.length_a   1.000
_cell.length_b   1.000
_cell.length_c   1.000
_cell.angle_alpha   90.00
_cell.angle_beta   90.00
_cell.angle_gamma   90.00
#
_symmetry.space_group_name_H-M   'P 1'
#
loop_
_entity.id
_entity.type
_entity.pdbx_description
1 polymer ?
#
loop_
_entity_poly.entity_id
_entity_poly.type
_entity_poly.pdbx_seq_one_letter_code
_entity_poly.pdbx_strand_id
1 'polypeptide(L)' 'MAAANERISDLFILGGGINGCGIARDAVGRGLSVTVAEKGDLAQGTSSAST' A
#
# COMPACT_ATOMS: atom_id res chain seq x y z
N MET A 1 16.43 -19.24 -8.25
CA MET A 1 15.56 -18.05 -8.41
C MET A 1 14.18 -18.49 -7.97
N ALA A 2 13.75 -18.11 -6.76
CA ALA A 2 12.50 -18.61 -6.20
C ALA A 2 11.33 -18.14 -7.06
N ALA A 3 10.44 -19.07 -7.44
CA ALA A 3 9.19 -18.74 -8.11
C ALA A 3 8.44 -17.72 -7.24
N ALA A 4 8.15 -16.54 -7.79
CA ALA A 4 7.22 -15.63 -7.17
C ALA A 4 5.89 -16.39 -7.08
N ASN A 5 5.54 -16.81 -5.86
CA ASN A 5 4.21 -17.32 -5.59
C ASN A 5 3.24 -16.23 -6.08
N GLU A 6 2.46 -16.52 -7.13
CA GLU A 6 1.41 -15.65 -7.67
C GLU A 6 0.30 -15.51 -6.62
N ARG A 7 0.61 -14.84 -5.52
CA ARG A 7 -0.36 -14.50 -4.49
C ARG A 7 -1.12 -13.30 -4.99
N ILE A 8 -2.27 -13.58 -5.58
CA ILE A 8 -3.30 -12.59 -5.85
C ILE A 8 -3.60 -11.90 -4.51
N SER A 9 -3.48 -10.58 -4.49
CA SER A 9 -3.90 -9.77 -3.34
C SER A 9 -5.39 -9.52 -3.42
N ASP A 10 -6.07 -9.55 -2.28
CA ASP A 10 -7.49 -9.20 -2.17
C ASP A 10 -7.71 -7.72 -2.48
N LEU A 11 -6.71 -6.87 -2.22
CA LEU A 11 -6.75 -5.43 -2.52
C LEU A 11 -5.39 -4.93 -3.04
N PHE A 12 -5.44 -4.18 -4.14
CA PHE A 12 -4.29 -3.48 -4.71
C PHE A 12 -4.49 -1.97 -4.63
N ILE A 13 -3.63 -1.27 -3.88
CA ILE A 13 -3.73 0.17 -3.62
C ILE A 13 -2.65 0.91 -4.41
N LEU A 14 -3.07 1.94 -5.15
CA LEU A 14 -2.19 2.87 -5.83
C LEU A 14 -2.00 4.13 -4.99
N GLY A 15 -0.75 4.42 -4.61
CA GLY A 15 -0.37 5.57 -3.81
C GLY A 15 -0.08 5.20 -2.34
N GLY A 16 1.14 5.49 -1.90
CA GLY A 16 1.68 5.26 -0.55
C GLY A 16 1.64 6.51 0.35
N GLY A 17 0.69 7.42 0.12
CA GLY A 17 0.42 8.56 1.00
C GLY A 17 -0.45 8.17 2.21
N ILE A 18 -0.84 9.14 3.04
CA ILE A 18 -1.58 8.89 4.29
C ILE A 18 -2.90 8.13 4.07
N ASN A 19 -3.63 8.47 2.99
CA ASN A 19 -4.88 7.78 2.66
C ASN A 19 -4.63 6.32 2.24
N GLY A 20 -3.65 6.09 1.35
CA GLY A 20 -3.32 4.75 0.86
C GLY A 20 -2.80 3.84 1.98
N CYS A 21 -1.89 4.34 2.82
CA CYS A 21 -1.38 3.62 3.98
C CYS A 21 -2.46 3.39 5.05
N GLY A 22 -3.36 4.35 5.28
CA GLY A 22 -4.47 4.21 6.21
C GLY A 22 -5.46 3.13 5.77
N ILE A 23 -5.85 3.13 4.49
CA ILE A 23 -6.71 2.10 3.90
C ILE A 23 -6.00 0.73 3.96
N ALA A 24 -4.72 0.67 3.60
CA ALA A 24 -3.94 -0.57 3.67
C ALA A 24 -3.94 -1.15 5.08
N ARG A 25 -3.72 -0.30 6.10
CA ARG A 25 -3.70 -0.71 7.50
C ARG A 25 -5.05 -1.25 7.96
N ASP A 26 -6.15 -0.58 7.63
CA ASP A 26 -7.50 -1.06 7.96
C ASP A 26 -7.80 -2.40 7.27
N ALA A 27 -7.51 -2.52 5.98
CA ALA A 27 -7.73 -3.74 5.21
C ALA A 27 -6.91 -4.93 5.74
N VAL A 28 -5.63 -4.72 6.06
CA VAL A 28 -4.80 -5.76 6.72
C VAL A 28 -5.36 -6.13 8.09
N GLY A 29 -5.80 -5.14 8.88
CA GLY A 29 -6.44 -5.38 10.18
C GLY A 29 -7.73 -6.21 10.09
N ARG A 30 -8.39 -6.21 8.93
CA ARG A 30 -9.57 -7.04 8.62
C ARG A 30 -9.22 -8.39 8.00
N GLY A 31 -7.94 -8.71 7.84
CA GLY A 31 -7.47 -10.01 7.35
C GLY A 31 -7.30 -10.11 5.83
N LEU A 32 -7.37 -9.00 5.09
CA LEU A 32 -7.11 -9.01 3.65
C LEU A 32 -5.60 -9.06 3.37
N SER A 33 -5.24 -9.76 2.29
CA SER A 33 -3.92 -9.62 1.67
C SER A 33 -3.90 -8.35 0.82
N VAL A 34 -3.00 -7.42 1.15
CA VAL A 34 -2.95 -6.08 0.53
C VAL A 34 -1.59 -5.84 -0.09
N THR A 35 -1.58 -5.35 -1.33
CA THR A 35 -0.38 -4.81 -1.97
C THR A 35 -0.55 -3.31 -2.20
N VAL A 36 0.47 -2.53 -1.86
CA VAL A 36 0.52 -1.09 -2.12
C VAL A 36 1.66 -0.81 -3.09
N ALA A 37 1.39 -0.01 -4.13
CA ALA A 37 2.40 0.48 -5.05
C ALA A 37 2.45 2.00 -5.01
N GLU A 38 3.66 2.55 -4.85
CA GLU A 38 3.94 3.99 -4.91
C GLU A 38 4.98 4.23 -6.01
N LYS A 39 4.84 5.34 -6.74
CA LYS A 39 5.76 5.71 -7.82
C LYS A 39 7.11 6.16 -7.26
N GLY A 40 7.10 6.85 -6.12
CA GLY A 40 8.29 7.35 -5.43
C GLY A 40 8.59 6.62 -4.12
N ASP A 41 9.08 7.37 -3.14
CA ASP A 41 9.16 6.89 -1.76
C ASP A 41 7.80 7.02 -1.06
N LEU A 42 7.58 6.25 -0.01
CA LEU A 42 6.37 6.35 0.81
C LEU A 42 6.21 7.77 1.35
N ALA A 43 4.97 8.25 1.36
CA ALA A 43 4.59 9.59 1.80
C ALA A 43 5.23 10.79 1.04
N GLN A 44 6.01 10.59 -0.03
CA GLN A 44 6.75 11.65 -0.75
C GLN A 44 5.88 12.79 -1.33
N GLY A 45 4.57 12.57 -1.50
CA GLY A 45 3.63 13.58 -1.99
C GLY A 45 3.21 14.59 -0.92
N THR A 46 1.94 14.99 -0.94
CA THR A 46 1.38 15.96 0.01
C THR A 46 1.42 15.49 1.47
N SER A 47 1.49 14.17 1.70
CA SER A 47 1.52 13.59 3.04
C SER A 47 2.76 13.97 3.86
N SER A 48 3.88 14.30 3.22
CA SER A 48 5.09 14.80 3.87
C SER A 48 5.28 16.32 3.74
N ALA A 49 4.32 17.03 3.14
CA ALA A 49 4.41 18.47 2.84
C ALA A 49 3.30 19.29 3.54
N SER A 50 2.68 18.74 4.58
CA SER A 50 1.75 19.47 5.45
C SER A 50 2.52 20.24 6.52
N THR A 51 2.03 21.42 6.88
CA THR A 51 2.45 22.19 8.07
C THR A 51 1.87 21.63 9.36
#